data_AF-A0A6G1G8V2-F1
#
_entry.id   AF-A0A6G1G8V2-F1
#
_cell.length_a   1.000
_cell.length_b   1.000
_cell.length_c   1.000
_cell.angle_alpha   90.00
_cell.angle_beta   90.00
_cell.angle_gamma   90.00
#
_symmetry.space_group_name_H-M   'P 1'
#
loop_
_entity.id
_entity.type
_entity.pdbx_description
1 polymer ?
#
loop_
_entity_poly.entity_id
_entity_poly.type
_entity_poly.pdbx_seq_one_letter_code
_entity_poly.pdbx_strand_id
1 'polypeptide(L)'
;MADPGQDIPAPTRVLFDAALVDNDVCDMPYIDHADSELARPENAANAVEQAVKLQKEYFSNSFLNGIQPHDWMSNEQSDFSSSKAAALQAEWPTIQTLLTAPAPPTSPSIKRPQTKGDTLFNLRTFTEQFKFPLKRLLEWPVGTGLNRVIFLFMHPQNEKEFEPVISALHSLDLEVYSLARPGSWRWFSNHYRSGVIIIQAEYVGQVGAIPDFRDFLKRSFNIWQFGASPMIRYQGIHRLFKKGQSMLMTDEMLTADPEQALLMINSIHDKHKRVWKYKRAVEEKEDAEIAAALKGAAQKEAAQKETRAARIEAAQYSVPKLVFRAGVIPWLIQHSRTATRDPSNMNELIKRIRELQIEYDPDHEKQPPHDIHHPDCCFVGVPLPRRNNGGKQRLTEPRTEQQVTDTDELVAWFAGWAIFQSKSIRRNVVLHPTAIPQWSTKYNHLIFISTNTELRDFLSLKPQ
;
A
#
# COMPACT_ATOMS: atom_id res chain seq x y z
N MET A 1 -63.75 36.05 29.00
CA MET A 1 -62.28 36.12 28.81
C MET A 1 -61.67 34.84 29.35
N ALA A 2 -61.45 33.88 28.46
CA ALA A 2 -60.51 32.74 28.53
C ALA A 2 -61.02 31.72 27.50
N ASP A 3 -60.25 31.57 26.43
CA ASP A 3 -60.50 30.75 25.25
C ASP A 3 -60.12 29.28 25.52
N PRO A 4 -60.82 28.27 24.95
CA PRO A 4 -60.46 26.87 25.13
C PRO A 4 -59.70 26.31 23.91
N GLY A 5 -58.72 25.44 24.18
CA GLY A 5 -58.30 24.40 23.24
C GLY A 5 -56.98 24.65 22.51
N GLN A 6 -56.01 23.77 22.76
CA GLN A 6 -55.30 23.09 21.68
C GLN A 6 -54.58 21.85 22.24
N ASP A 7 -55.10 20.68 21.87
CA ASP A 7 -54.46 19.38 22.00
C ASP A 7 -53.19 19.35 21.15
N ILE A 8 -52.07 19.02 21.78
CA ILE A 8 -50.79 18.76 21.11
C ILE A 8 -50.72 17.25 20.86
N PRO A 9 -50.63 16.77 19.61
CA PRO A 9 -50.44 15.35 19.35
C PRO A 9 -49.00 14.95 19.73
N ALA A 10 -48.88 13.80 20.40
CA ALA A 10 -47.61 13.17 20.71
C ALA A 10 -46.82 12.85 19.41
N PRO A 11 -45.47 12.94 19.42
CA PRO A 11 -44.68 12.64 18.24
C PRO A 11 -44.75 11.14 17.92
N THR A 12 -45.23 10.84 16.71
CA THR A 12 -45.20 9.53 16.08
C THR A 12 -43.76 9.02 16.02
N ARG A 13 -43.43 8.05 16.89
CA ARG A 13 -42.21 7.25 16.79
C ARG A 13 -42.36 6.33 15.58
N VAL A 14 -41.77 6.72 14.45
CA VAL A 14 -41.59 5.82 13.31
C VAL A 14 -40.43 4.88 13.67
N LEU A 15 -40.77 3.70 14.18
CA LEU A 15 -39.88 2.54 14.24
C LEU A 15 -39.76 2.00 12.81
N PHE A 16 -38.59 2.21 12.19
CA PHE A 16 -38.19 1.36 11.07
C PHE A 16 -37.28 0.27 11.62
N ASP A 17 -37.87 -0.91 11.81
CA ASP A 17 -37.13 -2.17 11.78
C ASP A 17 -36.63 -2.38 10.35
N ALA A 18 -35.33 -2.20 10.15
CA ALA A 18 -34.62 -2.74 9.01
C ALA A 18 -33.56 -3.70 9.58
N ALA A 19 -33.98 -4.93 9.83
CA ALA A 19 -33.07 -6.06 9.94
C ALA A 19 -32.47 -6.30 8.54
N LEU A 20 -31.37 -5.60 8.25
CA LEU A 20 -30.46 -6.01 7.19
C LEU A 20 -29.48 -6.99 7.82
N VAL A 21 -29.69 -8.26 7.47
CA VAL A 21 -28.75 -9.35 7.72
C VAL A 21 -27.45 -9.01 7.00
N ASP A 22 -26.38 -8.87 7.77
CA ASP A 22 -25.01 -8.77 7.25
C ASP A 22 -24.64 -10.07 6.55
N ASN A 23 -24.50 -10.00 5.22
CA ASN A 23 -23.77 -11.00 4.44
C ASN A 23 -22.42 -10.39 4.05
N ASP A 24 -21.45 -10.58 4.93
CA ASP A 24 -20.02 -10.35 4.66
C ASP A 24 -19.50 -11.44 3.72
N VAL A 25 -19.64 -11.22 2.42
CA VAL A 25 -18.81 -11.83 1.38
C VAL A 25 -18.71 -10.83 0.23
N CYS A 26 -17.67 -9.99 0.22
CA CYS A 26 -17.24 -9.36 -1.03
C CYS A 26 -16.45 -10.38 -1.85
N ASP A 27 -17.16 -11.41 -2.30
CA ASP A 27 -16.78 -12.11 -3.51
C ASP A 27 -16.99 -11.13 -4.67
N MET A 28 -16.06 -11.21 -5.61
CA MET A 28 -16.20 -10.65 -6.95
C MET A 28 -17.62 -10.93 -7.48
N PRO A 29 -18.28 -9.98 -8.18
CA PRO A 29 -19.51 -10.33 -8.87
C PRO A 29 -19.17 -11.37 -9.93
N TYR A 30 -19.54 -12.62 -9.67
CA TYR A 30 -19.70 -13.65 -10.68
C TYR A 30 -20.83 -13.15 -11.57
N ILE A 31 -20.48 -12.66 -12.75
CA ILE A 31 -21.46 -12.24 -13.77
C ILE A 31 -22.08 -13.51 -14.30
N ASP A 32 -23.33 -13.74 -13.92
CA ASP A 32 -24.18 -14.79 -14.47
C ASP A 32 -24.65 -14.36 -15.88
N HIS A 33 -23.75 -14.51 -16.84
CA HIS A 33 -24.11 -14.68 -18.24
C HIS A 33 -23.82 -16.14 -18.60
N ALA A 34 -24.75 -17.01 -18.23
CA ALA A 34 -24.82 -18.36 -18.76
C ALA A 34 -25.27 -18.30 -20.23
N ASP A 35 -24.32 -18.06 -21.13
CA ASP A 35 -24.30 -18.77 -22.40
C ASP A 35 -23.55 -20.09 -22.16
N SER A 36 -24.30 -21.18 -22.35
CA SER A 36 -24.06 -22.56 -21.92
C SER A 36 -22.89 -23.31 -22.61
N GLU A 37 -21.81 -22.64 -23.02
CA GLU A 37 -20.68 -23.30 -23.71
C GLU A 37 -19.32 -23.24 -22.98
N LEU A 38 -19.17 -22.45 -21.91
CA LEU A 38 -17.88 -22.27 -21.23
C LEU A 38 -17.62 -23.18 -20.02
N ALA A 39 -18.60 -23.97 -19.57
CA ALA A 39 -18.47 -24.86 -18.40
C ALA A 39 -17.77 -26.21 -18.69
N ARG A 40 -16.83 -26.24 -19.65
CA ARG A 40 -15.97 -27.42 -19.86
C ARG A 40 -14.60 -27.20 -19.22
N PRO A 41 -14.09 -28.15 -18.39
CA PRO A 41 -12.80 -28.00 -17.69
C PRO A 41 -11.61 -27.75 -18.63
N GLU A 42 -11.73 -28.18 -19.89
CA GLU A 42 -10.80 -27.92 -20.99
C GLU A 42 -10.68 -26.42 -21.37
N ASN A 43 -11.71 -25.60 -21.13
CA ASN A 43 -11.66 -24.15 -21.36
C ASN A 43 -11.02 -23.39 -20.19
N ALA A 44 -11.12 -23.89 -18.97
CA ALA A 44 -10.46 -23.30 -17.79
C ALA A 44 -8.93 -23.50 -17.85
N ALA A 45 -8.48 -24.69 -18.27
CA ALA A 45 -7.06 -24.96 -18.51
C ALA A 45 -6.50 -24.06 -19.63
N ASN A 46 -7.22 -23.90 -20.73
CA ASN A 46 -6.85 -23.00 -21.81
C ASN A 46 -6.85 -21.52 -21.40
N ALA A 47 -7.77 -21.10 -20.51
CA ALA A 47 -7.79 -19.73 -19.98
C ALA A 47 -6.61 -19.44 -19.05
N VAL A 48 -6.22 -20.40 -18.21
CA VAL A 48 -5.02 -20.30 -17.36
C VAL A 48 -3.76 -20.32 -18.23
N GLU A 49 -3.71 -21.18 -19.25
CA GLU A 49 -2.58 -21.26 -20.17
C GLU A 49 -2.46 -20.00 -21.04
N GLN A 50 -3.58 -19.42 -21.50
CA GLN A 50 -3.60 -18.12 -22.18
C GLN A 50 -3.22 -16.97 -21.24
N ALA A 51 -3.65 -16.98 -19.98
CA ALA A 51 -3.25 -15.96 -19.01
C ALA A 51 -1.74 -16.03 -18.72
N VAL A 52 -1.20 -17.24 -18.54
CA VAL A 52 0.25 -17.48 -18.36
C VAL A 52 1.03 -17.14 -19.63
N LYS A 53 0.49 -17.41 -20.82
CA LYS A 53 1.10 -17.06 -22.11
C LYS A 53 1.11 -15.55 -22.34
N LEU A 54 0.00 -14.86 -22.08
CA LEU A 54 -0.11 -13.40 -22.16
C LEU A 54 0.82 -12.75 -21.14
N GLN A 55 0.91 -13.29 -19.92
CA GLN A 55 1.86 -12.85 -18.90
C GLN A 55 3.31 -13.05 -19.37
N LYS A 56 3.66 -14.19 -19.96
CA LYS A 56 5.00 -14.47 -20.53
C LYS A 56 5.35 -13.59 -21.73
N GLU A 57 4.42 -13.36 -22.66
CA GLU A 57 4.61 -12.50 -23.83
C GLU A 57 4.72 -11.02 -23.41
N TYR A 58 3.92 -10.60 -22.43
CA TYR A 58 3.96 -9.28 -21.81
C TYR A 58 5.32 -8.96 -21.17
N PHE A 59 5.91 -9.94 -20.48
CA PHE A 59 7.23 -9.80 -19.87
C PHE A 59 8.38 -9.98 -20.86
N SER A 60 8.23 -10.79 -21.91
CA SER A 60 9.27 -10.95 -22.92
C SER A 60 9.46 -9.69 -23.78
N ASN A 61 8.37 -8.99 -24.09
CA ASN A 61 8.40 -7.79 -24.95
C ASN A 61 8.77 -6.50 -24.19
N SER A 62 8.44 -6.41 -22.90
CA SER A 62 8.78 -5.23 -22.07
C SER A 62 10.25 -5.19 -21.64
N PHE A 63 10.95 -6.32 -21.62
CA PHE A 63 12.29 -6.45 -21.03
C PHE A 63 13.45 -6.44 -22.04
N LEU A 64 13.18 -6.51 -23.35
CA LEU A 64 14.23 -6.57 -24.39
C LEU A 64 14.78 -5.20 -24.82
N ASN A 65 14.16 -4.08 -24.44
CA ASN A 65 14.46 -2.77 -25.03
C ASN A 65 15.24 -1.77 -24.15
N GLY A 66 15.92 -2.19 -23.07
CA GLY A 66 16.85 -1.31 -22.34
C GLY A 66 16.21 -0.04 -21.76
N ILE A 67 15.14 -0.23 -20.99
CA ILE A 67 14.20 0.80 -20.55
C ILE A 67 14.63 1.42 -19.20
N GLN A 68 14.53 2.75 -19.05
CA GLN A 68 14.93 3.49 -17.85
C GLN A 68 13.92 3.33 -16.68
N PRO A 69 14.31 3.53 -15.41
CA PRO A 69 13.41 3.41 -14.24
C PRO A 69 12.24 4.43 -14.15
N HIS A 70 12.04 5.30 -15.14
CA HIS A 70 10.82 6.12 -15.25
C HIS A 70 9.82 5.54 -16.27
N ASP A 71 10.26 4.61 -17.12
CA ASP A 71 9.49 4.07 -18.23
C ASP A 71 8.79 2.75 -17.88
N TRP A 72 9.11 2.08 -16.76
CA TRP A 72 8.39 0.85 -16.36
C TRP A 72 6.93 1.13 -15.97
N MET A 73 6.60 2.35 -15.51
CA MET A 73 5.20 2.79 -15.37
C MET A 73 4.55 3.06 -16.74
N SER A 74 5.33 3.26 -17.80
CA SER A 74 4.81 3.58 -19.13
C SER A 74 4.42 2.35 -19.98
N ASN A 75 4.92 1.15 -19.67
CA ASN A 75 4.54 -0.07 -20.42
C ASN A 75 3.21 -0.67 -19.98
N GLU A 76 2.76 -0.46 -18.73
CA GLU A 76 1.33 -0.63 -18.37
C GLU A 76 0.46 0.52 -18.94
N GLN A 77 1.09 1.61 -19.38
CA GLN A 77 0.47 2.74 -20.07
C GLN A 77 0.59 2.63 -21.61
N SER A 78 0.93 1.49 -22.22
CA SER A 78 1.03 1.43 -23.69
C SER A 78 -0.31 1.74 -24.38
N ASP A 79 -1.44 1.54 -23.68
CA ASP A 79 -2.78 1.98 -24.10
C ASP A 79 -3.19 3.33 -23.47
N PHE A 80 -2.44 3.80 -22.47
CA PHE A 80 -2.64 5.09 -21.84
C PHE A 80 -1.77 6.11 -22.57
N SER A 81 -2.38 6.81 -23.54
CA SER A 81 -1.68 7.70 -24.46
C SER A 81 -0.52 8.42 -23.79
N SER A 82 0.69 8.26 -24.33
CA SER A 82 1.93 8.95 -23.88
C SER A 82 1.71 10.45 -23.64
N SER A 83 0.71 11.04 -24.31
CA SER A 83 0.22 12.39 -24.07
C SER A 83 -0.30 12.67 -22.65
N LYS A 84 -1.01 11.76 -21.97
CA LYS A 84 -1.56 12.00 -20.62
C LYS A 84 -0.47 11.93 -19.55
N ALA A 85 0.47 10.98 -19.68
CA ALA A 85 1.66 10.93 -18.84
C ALA A 85 2.54 12.17 -19.04
N ALA A 86 2.76 12.60 -20.28
CA ALA A 86 3.48 13.83 -20.59
C ALA A 86 2.78 15.09 -20.04
N ALA A 87 1.45 15.16 -20.13
CA ALA A 87 0.67 16.26 -19.55
C ALA A 87 0.81 16.30 -18.02
N LEU A 88 0.67 15.16 -17.34
CA LEU A 88 0.90 15.05 -15.90
C LEU A 88 2.32 15.48 -15.50
N GLN A 89 3.33 15.08 -16.28
CA GLN A 89 4.70 15.47 -16.03
C GLN A 89 4.92 16.98 -16.24
N ALA A 90 4.26 17.58 -17.23
CA ALA A 90 4.32 19.02 -17.49
C ALA A 90 3.63 19.84 -16.38
N GLU A 91 2.62 19.27 -15.73
CA GLU A 91 1.90 19.90 -14.60
C GLU A 91 2.65 19.80 -13.27
N TRP A 92 3.58 18.83 -13.14
CA TRP A 92 4.25 18.53 -11.88
C TRP A 92 4.94 19.73 -11.21
N PRO A 93 5.65 20.63 -11.94
CA PRO A 93 6.24 21.83 -11.33
C PRO A 93 5.20 22.75 -10.65
N THR A 94 4.02 22.87 -11.23
CA THR A 94 2.90 23.64 -10.66
C THR A 94 2.40 23.00 -9.37
N ILE A 95 2.20 21.68 -9.38
CA ILE A 95 1.80 20.90 -8.19
C ILE A 95 2.85 21.04 -7.09
N GLN A 96 4.13 20.92 -7.43
CA GLN A 96 5.23 21.04 -6.49
C GLN A 96 5.29 22.45 -5.86
N THR A 97 5.00 23.49 -6.63
CA THR A 97 4.85 24.86 -6.12
C THR A 97 3.70 24.96 -5.11
N LEU A 98 2.56 24.34 -5.39
CA LEU A 98 1.40 24.33 -4.48
C LEU A 98 1.68 23.56 -3.17
N LEU A 99 2.39 22.43 -3.26
CA LEU A 99 2.77 21.59 -2.12
C LEU A 99 3.80 22.26 -1.20
N THR A 100 4.70 23.06 -1.78
CA THR A 100 5.80 23.72 -1.05
C THR A 100 5.49 25.16 -0.65
N ALA A 101 4.36 25.72 -1.11
CA ALA A 101 3.90 27.03 -0.69
C ALA A 101 3.80 27.12 0.86
N PRO A 102 4.18 28.26 1.45
CA PRO A 102 4.14 28.44 2.89
C PRO A 102 2.71 28.31 3.42
N ALA A 103 2.56 27.77 4.63
CA ALA A 103 1.24 27.67 5.25
C ALA A 103 0.65 29.08 5.48
N PRO A 104 -0.61 29.33 5.10
CA PRO A 104 -1.26 30.61 5.36
C PRO A 104 -1.49 30.82 6.87
N PRO A 105 -1.66 32.08 7.33
CA PRO A 105 -1.86 32.39 8.74
C PRO A 105 -3.22 31.92 9.29
N THR A 106 -4.18 31.63 8.41
CA THR A 106 -5.52 31.14 8.75
C THR A 106 -5.80 29.83 8.01
N SER A 107 -6.75 29.03 8.52
CA SER A 107 -7.08 27.72 7.91
C SER A 107 -7.47 27.90 6.43
N PRO A 108 -6.76 27.24 5.49
CA PRO A 108 -7.11 27.26 4.07
C PRO A 108 -8.26 26.30 3.73
N SER A 109 -8.98 25.77 4.72
CA SER A 109 -10.10 24.84 4.52
C SER A 109 -11.15 25.39 3.55
N ILE A 110 -11.68 24.52 2.70
CA ILE A 110 -12.82 24.83 1.84
C ILE A 110 -14.00 25.23 2.71
N LYS A 111 -14.57 26.42 2.42
CA LYS A 111 -15.68 26.95 3.19
C LYS A 111 -16.92 26.14 2.86
N ARG A 112 -17.62 25.70 3.91
CA ARG A 112 -18.91 25.01 3.76
C ARG A 112 -19.88 25.89 2.95
N PRO A 113 -20.57 25.34 1.95
CA PRO A 113 -21.66 26.06 1.29
C PRO A 113 -22.68 26.51 2.35
N GLN A 114 -23.11 27.77 2.30
CA GLN A 114 -24.07 28.30 3.28
C GLN A 114 -25.52 27.82 3.05
N THR A 115 -25.78 27.14 1.94
CA THR A 115 -27.09 26.62 1.57
C THR A 115 -27.42 25.35 2.36
N LYS A 116 -28.30 25.47 3.36
CA LYS A 116 -28.75 24.37 4.24
C LYS A 116 -29.67 23.33 3.56
N GLY A 117 -29.94 23.44 2.26
CA GLY A 117 -31.09 22.79 1.60
C GLY A 117 -30.97 21.29 1.25
N ASP A 118 -29.82 20.79 0.76
CA ASP A 118 -29.80 19.50 0.02
C ASP A 118 -28.75 18.48 0.50
N THR A 119 -28.41 18.48 1.79
CA THR A 119 -27.33 17.61 2.32
C THR A 119 -27.60 16.11 2.20
N LEU A 120 -28.86 15.66 2.36
CA LEU A 120 -29.21 14.23 2.29
C LEU A 120 -29.21 13.68 0.87
N PHE A 121 -29.59 14.50 -0.11
CA PHE A 121 -29.58 14.13 -1.52
C PHE A 121 -28.16 13.78 -1.98
N ASN A 122 -27.16 14.54 -1.52
CA ASN A 122 -25.78 14.36 -1.94
C ASN A 122 -25.15 13.03 -1.47
N LEU A 123 -25.51 12.53 -0.28
CA LEU A 123 -24.95 11.27 0.24
C LEU A 123 -25.49 10.03 -0.49
N ARG A 124 -26.79 10.02 -0.78
CA ARG A 124 -27.43 8.92 -1.49
C ARG A 124 -26.91 8.84 -2.92
N THR A 125 -26.90 9.96 -3.63
CA THR A 125 -26.36 10.05 -4.99
C THR A 125 -24.90 9.62 -5.05
N PHE A 126 -24.07 10.06 -4.11
CA PHE A 126 -22.66 9.62 -4.04
C PHE A 126 -22.56 8.10 -3.88
N THR A 127 -23.30 7.53 -2.93
CA THR A 127 -23.27 6.08 -2.65
C THR A 127 -23.77 5.27 -3.83
N GLU A 128 -24.84 5.73 -4.51
CA GLU A 128 -25.40 5.08 -5.69
C GLU A 128 -24.45 5.16 -6.89
N GLN A 129 -23.80 6.31 -7.10
CA GLN A 129 -22.87 6.57 -8.20
C GLN A 129 -21.57 5.78 -8.06
N PHE A 130 -20.94 5.81 -6.88
CA PHE A 130 -19.63 5.19 -6.66
C PHE A 130 -19.71 3.78 -6.07
N LYS A 131 -20.93 3.30 -5.77
CA LYS A 131 -21.18 2.03 -5.06
C LYS A 131 -20.34 1.89 -3.79
N PHE A 132 -20.12 3.02 -3.11
CA PHE A 132 -19.22 3.13 -1.96
C PHE A 132 -19.86 3.99 -0.87
N PRO A 133 -20.10 3.45 0.34
CA PRO A 133 -20.68 4.23 1.43
C PRO A 133 -19.65 5.23 1.95
N LEU A 134 -19.95 6.53 1.84
CA LEU A 134 -18.99 7.60 2.15
C LEU A 134 -18.42 7.54 3.57
N LYS A 135 -19.19 7.01 4.53
CA LYS A 135 -18.74 6.80 5.92
C LYS A 135 -17.52 5.88 6.01
N ARG A 136 -17.35 4.93 5.07
CA ARG A 136 -16.18 4.04 5.00
C ARG A 136 -14.86 4.79 4.83
N LEU A 137 -14.86 6.02 4.32
CA LEU A 137 -13.64 6.83 4.26
C LEU A 137 -13.02 7.04 5.64
N LEU A 138 -13.86 7.11 6.67
CA LEU A 138 -13.49 7.38 8.06
C LEU A 138 -13.26 6.10 8.88
N GLU A 139 -13.55 4.93 8.32
CA GLU A 139 -13.33 3.65 8.99
C GLU A 139 -11.83 3.29 8.94
N TRP A 140 -11.16 3.47 10.08
CA TRP A 140 -9.81 2.95 10.32
C TRP A 140 -9.92 1.44 10.66
N PRO A 141 -8.91 0.57 10.40
CA PRO A 141 -9.09 -0.86 10.64
C PRO A 141 -9.40 -1.21 12.10
N VAL A 142 -9.26 -0.27 13.05
CA VAL A 142 -9.61 -0.50 14.46
C VAL A 142 -10.08 0.79 15.13
N GLY A 143 -11.38 1.11 15.06
CA GLY A 143 -12.17 1.83 16.08
C GLY A 143 -11.74 3.21 16.63
N THR A 144 -10.63 3.80 16.19
CA THR A 144 -10.18 5.10 16.69
C THR A 144 -10.80 6.22 15.88
N GLY A 145 -11.39 7.20 16.57
CA GLY A 145 -11.95 8.40 15.93
C GLY A 145 -10.87 9.16 15.17
N LEU A 146 -10.83 8.96 13.85
CA LEU A 146 -10.05 9.81 12.97
C LEU A 146 -10.54 11.24 13.12
N ASN A 147 -9.62 12.20 13.06
CA ASN A 147 -10.01 13.58 12.92
C ASN A 147 -10.92 13.72 11.69
N ARG A 148 -11.97 14.53 11.82
CA ARG A 148 -12.97 14.81 10.77
C ARG A 148 -12.40 15.75 9.70
N VAL A 149 -11.22 15.43 9.19
CA VAL A 149 -10.42 16.27 8.29
C VAL A 149 -10.00 15.46 7.08
N ILE A 150 -10.14 16.05 5.91
CA ILE A 150 -9.84 15.41 4.63
C ILE A 150 -8.93 16.31 3.81
N PHE A 151 -7.88 15.74 3.24
CA PHE A 151 -7.08 16.38 2.21
C PHE A 151 -7.38 15.77 0.85
N LEU A 152 -7.74 16.62 -0.11
CA LEU A 152 -8.03 16.30 -1.49
C LEU A 152 -6.80 16.61 -2.35
N PHE A 153 -6.10 15.56 -2.78
CA PHE A 153 -4.96 15.64 -3.69
C PHE A 153 -5.46 15.48 -5.13
N MET A 154 -5.91 16.59 -5.71
CA MET A 154 -6.53 16.67 -7.02
C MET A 154 -6.01 17.88 -7.80
N HIS A 155 -6.07 17.82 -9.12
CA HIS A 155 -5.64 18.93 -9.97
C HIS A 155 -6.54 20.15 -9.72
N PRO A 156 -6.00 21.39 -9.66
CA PRO A 156 -6.82 22.58 -9.50
C PRO A 156 -7.86 22.76 -10.60
N GLN A 157 -7.58 22.31 -11.84
CA GLN A 157 -8.54 22.42 -12.93
C GLN A 157 -9.74 21.48 -12.77
N ASN A 158 -9.59 20.39 -12.02
CA ASN A 158 -10.63 19.40 -11.81
C ASN A 158 -11.50 19.72 -10.59
N GLU A 159 -11.24 20.81 -9.85
CA GLU A 159 -11.95 21.13 -8.61
C GLU A 159 -13.48 21.16 -8.79
N LYS A 160 -13.96 21.65 -9.95
CA LYS A 160 -15.39 21.67 -10.30
C LYS A 160 -16.01 20.28 -10.43
N GLU A 161 -15.26 19.30 -10.96
CA GLU A 161 -15.74 17.93 -11.10
C GLU A 161 -15.94 17.25 -9.74
N PHE A 162 -15.21 17.71 -8.73
CA PHE A 162 -15.25 17.21 -7.38
C PHE A 162 -16.20 17.98 -6.45
N GLU A 163 -16.85 19.03 -6.93
CA GLU A 163 -17.81 19.80 -6.13
C GLU A 163 -18.92 18.93 -5.50
N PRO A 164 -19.51 17.92 -6.19
CA PRO A 164 -20.46 17.01 -5.57
C PRO A 164 -19.84 16.19 -4.42
N VAL A 165 -18.57 15.78 -4.58
CA VAL A 165 -17.83 15.05 -3.55
C VAL A 165 -17.55 15.96 -2.35
N ILE A 166 -17.06 17.17 -2.57
CA ILE A 166 -16.79 18.17 -1.53
C ILE A 166 -18.08 18.49 -0.76
N SER A 167 -19.19 18.68 -1.46
CA SER A 167 -20.51 18.92 -0.86
C SER A 167 -20.97 17.73 -0.01
N ALA A 168 -20.81 16.50 -0.51
CA ALA A 168 -21.11 15.29 0.24
C ALA A 168 -20.22 15.15 1.49
N LEU A 169 -18.93 15.48 1.41
CA LEU A 169 -18.02 15.48 2.56
C LEU A 169 -18.43 16.53 3.61
N HIS A 170 -18.78 17.74 3.19
CA HIS A 170 -19.30 18.76 4.10
C HIS A 170 -20.65 18.40 4.73
N SER A 171 -21.48 17.59 4.07
CA SER A 171 -22.72 17.08 4.68
C SER A 171 -22.44 16.17 5.88
N LEU A 172 -21.27 15.51 5.91
CA LEU A 172 -20.76 14.73 7.03
C LEU A 172 -20.00 15.59 8.04
N ASP A 173 -20.08 16.92 7.99
CA ASP A 173 -19.38 17.81 8.93
C ASP A 173 -17.86 17.54 8.96
N LEU A 174 -17.28 17.40 7.76
CA LEU A 174 -15.85 17.21 7.56
C LEU A 174 -15.21 18.52 7.12
N GLU A 175 -14.03 18.82 7.66
CA GLU A 175 -13.19 19.92 7.19
C GLU A 175 -12.37 19.45 6.00
N VAL A 176 -12.53 20.13 4.87
CA VAL A 176 -11.94 19.71 3.59
C VAL A 176 -10.85 20.67 3.19
N TYR A 177 -9.69 20.13 2.86
CA TYR A 177 -8.54 20.82 2.31
C TYR A 177 -8.31 20.32 0.90
N SER A 178 -7.77 21.16 0.03
CA SER A 178 -7.44 20.79 -1.35
C SER A 178 -6.07 21.29 -1.73
N LEU A 179 -5.42 20.56 -2.64
CA LEU A 179 -4.19 20.96 -3.32
C LEU A 179 -4.37 22.25 -4.13
N ALA A 180 -5.60 22.55 -4.59
CA ALA A 180 -5.93 23.75 -5.36
C ALA A 180 -5.65 25.06 -4.60
N ARG A 181 -5.49 24.98 -3.27
CA ARG A 181 -5.21 26.14 -2.41
C ARG A 181 -3.74 26.15 -2.02
N PRO A 182 -2.95 27.16 -2.45
CA PRO A 182 -1.54 27.27 -2.08
C PRO A 182 -1.33 27.20 -0.56
N GLY A 183 -0.37 26.39 -0.12
CA GLY A 183 0.00 26.25 1.30
C GLY A 183 -0.94 25.36 2.13
N SER A 184 -2.02 24.88 1.54
CA SER A 184 -2.99 23.97 2.16
C SER A 184 -2.35 22.66 2.63
N TRP A 185 -1.47 22.05 1.82
CA TRP A 185 -0.74 20.84 2.20
C TRP A 185 0.16 21.07 3.41
N ARG A 186 0.93 22.17 3.41
CA ARG A 186 1.84 22.52 4.51
C ARG A 186 1.07 22.80 5.79
N TRP A 187 -0.07 23.48 5.69
CA TRP A 187 -0.96 23.67 6.83
C TRP A 187 -1.48 22.32 7.35
N PHE A 188 -2.06 21.48 6.48
CA PHE A 188 -2.65 20.19 6.85
C PHE A 188 -1.65 19.24 7.51
N SER A 189 -0.46 19.09 6.92
CA SER A 189 0.63 18.23 7.41
C SER A 189 1.16 18.62 8.80
N ASN A 190 1.15 19.92 9.10
CA ASN A 190 1.62 20.47 10.38
C ASN A 190 0.56 20.38 11.49
N HIS A 191 -0.72 20.54 11.16
CA HIS A 191 -1.79 20.63 12.16
C HIS A 191 -2.40 19.27 12.51
N TYR A 192 -2.43 18.32 11.58
CA TYR A 192 -3.12 17.05 11.78
C TYR A 192 -2.19 15.84 11.90
N ARG A 193 -2.57 14.94 12.82
CA ARG A 193 -1.89 13.66 13.07
C ARG A 193 -2.73 12.45 12.65
N SER A 194 -4.00 12.66 12.31
CA SER A 194 -4.92 11.68 11.77
C SER A 194 -5.90 12.36 10.81
N GLY A 195 -6.55 11.57 9.96
CA GLY A 195 -7.54 12.07 8.99
C GLY A 195 -7.61 11.20 7.74
N VAL A 196 -8.12 11.77 6.65
CA VAL A 196 -8.22 11.11 5.35
C VAL A 196 -7.46 11.89 4.30
N ILE A 197 -6.78 11.19 3.40
CA ILE A 197 -6.17 11.75 2.18
C ILE A 197 -6.82 11.02 1.00
N ILE A 198 -7.41 11.78 0.08
CA ILE A 198 -7.98 11.24 -1.15
C ILE A 198 -7.09 11.72 -2.30
N ILE A 199 -6.54 10.78 -3.05
CA ILE A 199 -5.62 11.02 -4.16
C ILE A 199 -6.33 10.67 -5.45
N GLN A 200 -6.34 11.59 -6.41
CA GLN A 200 -6.84 11.29 -7.74
C GLN A 200 -5.99 10.16 -8.36
N ALA A 201 -6.64 9.22 -9.04
CA ALA A 201 -5.99 8.02 -9.57
C ALA A 201 -4.74 8.32 -10.42
N GLU A 202 -4.77 9.41 -11.18
CA GLU A 202 -3.65 9.88 -12.00
C GLU A 202 -2.40 10.28 -11.18
N TYR A 203 -2.55 10.69 -9.93
CA TYR A 203 -1.46 11.16 -9.07
C TYR A 203 -0.89 10.07 -8.15
N VAL A 204 -1.44 8.84 -8.18
CA VAL A 204 -0.94 7.75 -7.32
C VAL A 204 0.52 7.40 -7.63
N GLY A 205 0.94 7.48 -8.90
CA GLY A 205 2.34 7.29 -9.29
C GLY A 205 3.29 8.36 -8.73
N GLN A 206 2.76 9.52 -8.34
CA GLN A 206 3.54 10.68 -7.90
C GLN A 206 3.59 10.85 -6.37
N VAL A 207 3.04 9.91 -5.60
CA VAL A 207 3.02 10.01 -4.13
C VAL A 207 4.42 10.11 -3.51
N GLY A 208 5.44 9.57 -4.19
CA GLY A 208 6.83 9.69 -3.77
C GLY A 208 7.39 11.11 -3.84
N ALA A 209 6.77 12.00 -4.60
CA ALA A 209 7.20 13.38 -4.72
C ALA A 209 6.38 14.33 -3.83
N ILE A 210 5.41 13.82 -3.06
CA ILE A 210 4.65 14.59 -2.08
C ILE A 210 5.54 14.84 -0.83
N PRO A 211 5.81 16.10 -0.44
CA PRO A 211 6.64 16.40 0.72
C PRO A 211 6.10 15.78 2.00
N ASP A 212 6.99 15.19 2.81
CA ASP A 212 6.68 14.61 4.13
C ASP A 212 5.70 13.42 4.09
N PHE A 213 5.41 12.83 2.92
CA PHE A 213 4.42 11.76 2.77
C PHE A 213 4.70 10.54 3.67
N ARG A 214 5.97 10.19 3.88
CA ARG A 214 6.43 9.11 4.78
C ARG A 214 5.93 9.27 6.20
N ASP A 215 5.76 10.51 6.66
CA ASP A 215 5.28 10.78 8.01
C ASP A 215 3.80 10.49 8.12
N PHE A 216 3.03 10.63 7.04
CA PHE A 216 1.63 10.20 6.99
C PHE A 216 1.50 8.68 7.03
N LEU A 217 2.41 7.95 6.38
CA LEU A 217 2.45 6.48 6.45
C LEU A 217 2.80 5.94 7.85
N LYS A 218 3.45 6.78 8.68
CA LYS A 218 3.73 6.51 10.11
C LYS A 218 2.61 6.98 11.05
N ARG A 219 1.59 7.70 10.56
CA ARG A 219 0.48 8.29 11.32
C ARG A 219 -0.85 7.64 10.95
N SER A 220 -1.90 7.91 11.71
CA SER A 220 -3.25 7.34 11.49
C SER A 220 -4.01 8.06 10.38
N PHE A 221 -3.50 8.01 9.15
CA PHE A 221 -4.17 8.56 7.96
C PHE A 221 -4.70 7.47 7.04
N ASN A 222 -5.99 7.59 6.72
CA ASN A 222 -6.65 6.79 5.69
C ASN A 222 -6.33 7.37 4.32
N ILE A 223 -5.67 6.60 3.47
CA ILE A 223 -5.30 7.05 2.14
C ILE A 223 -6.19 6.32 1.14
N TRP A 224 -6.89 7.06 0.30
CA TRP A 224 -7.79 6.54 -0.70
C TRP A 224 -7.39 7.05 -2.07
N GLN A 225 -7.55 6.21 -3.07
CA GLN A 225 -7.53 6.55 -4.47
C GLN A 225 -8.97 6.82 -4.92
N PHE A 226 -9.19 7.87 -5.70
CA PHE A 226 -10.46 8.16 -6.33
C PHE A 226 -10.28 8.31 -7.84
N GLY A 227 -11.20 7.71 -8.61
CA GLY A 227 -11.27 7.87 -10.07
C GLY A 227 -10.90 6.59 -10.84
N ALA A 228 -10.85 6.70 -12.16
CA ALA A 228 -10.45 5.60 -13.03
C ALA A 228 -8.95 5.34 -12.86
N SER A 229 -8.58 4.17 -12.37
CA SER A 229 -7.18 3.77 -12.39
C SER A 229 -6.82 3.29 -13.79
N PRO A 230 -5.72 3.72 -14.41
CA PRO A 230 -5.22 3.04 -15.60
C PRO A 230 -4.92 1.56 -15.33
N MET A 231 -4.44 1.25 -14.12
CA MET A 231 -4.08 -0.12 -13.71
C MET A 231 -5.28 -1.01 -13.40
N ILE A 232 -6.47 -0.42 -13.20
CA ILE A 232 -7.66 -1.13 -12.73
C ILE A 232 -8.79 -0.62 -13.60
N ARG A 233 -9.33 -1.44 -14.50
CA ARG A 233 -10.44 -1.08 -15.43
C ARG A 233 -11.76 -0.67 -14.73
N TYR A 234 -11.73 -0.38 -13.44
CA TYR A 234 -12.85 0.02 -12.62
C TYR A 234 -12.66 1.47 -12.17
N GLN A 235 -13.70 2.28 -12.39
CA GLN A 235 -13.87 3.55 -11.69
C GLN A 235 -14.31 3.26 -10.26
N GLY A 236 -13.66 3.86 -9.27
CA GLY A 236 -14.06 3.63 -7.90
C GLY A 236 -13.20 4.33 -6.87
N ILE A 237 -13.43 3.93 -5.62
CA ILE A 237 -12.74 4.41 -4.44
C ILE A 237 -12.00 3.24 -3.82
N HIS A 238 -10.67 3.29 -3.85
CA HIS A 238 -9.83 2.19 -3.40
C HIS A 238 -8.91 2.64 -2.28
N ARG A 239 -8.81 1.84 -1.22
CA ARG A 239 -7.91 2.16 -0.12
C ARG A 239 -6.46 1.83 -0.50
N LEU A 240 -5.59 2.81 -0.31
CA LEU A 240 -4.14 2.71 -0.45
C LEU A 240 -3.48 2.64 0.92
N PHE A 241 -2.26 2.13 0.93
CA PHE A 241 -1.37 1.96 2.07
C PHE A 241 -2.08 1.38 3.30
N LYS A 242 -2.84 0.28 3.10
CA LYS A 242 -3.76 -0.27 4.11
C LYS A 242 -3.04 -0.63 5.42
N LYS A 243 -2.10 -1.56 5.35
CA LYS A 243 -1.34 -2.16 6.46
C LYS A 243 -0.10 -2.84 5.87
N GLY A 244 0.69 -3.60 6.64
CA GLY A 244 1.84 -4.30 6.07
C GLY A 244 3.11 -3.44 6.02
N GLN A 245 4.24 -4.14 5.97
CA GLN A 245 5.56 -3.54 5.85
C GLN A 245 6.39 -4.32 4.82
N SER A 246 7.26 -3.64 4.08
CA SER A 246 8.29 -4.25 3.24
C SER A 246 9.64 -3.61 3.55
N MET A 247 10.72 -4.38 3.40
CA MET A 247 12.07 -3.96 3.73
C MET A 247 13.04 -4.42 2.64
N LEU A 248 13.45 -3.50 1.77
CA LEU A 248 14.56 -3.71 0.84
C LEU A 248 15.87 -3.66 1.62
N MET A 249 16.68 -4.70 1.51
CA MET A 249 18.08 -4.68 1.96
C MET A 249 18.98 -4.50 0.74
N THR A 250 19.74 -3.39 0.70
CA THR A 250 20.62 -3.13 -0.45
C THR A 250 21.87 -4.01 -0.42
N ASP A 251 22.52 -4.09 -1.57
CA ASP A 251 23.76 -4.84 -1.75
C ASP A 251 24.88 -4.37 -0.82
N GLU A 252 25.00 -3.06 -0.61
CA GLU A 252 25.96 -2.49 0.34
C GLU A 252 25.63 -2.82 1.78
N MET A 253 24.35 -2.91 2.16
CA MET A 253 24.01 -3.35 3.53
C MET A 253 24.53 -4.77 3.77
N LEU A 254 24.35 -5.66 2.79
CA LEU A 254 24.79 -7.05 2.88
C LEU A 254 26.32 -7.20 2.88
N THR A 255 27.04 -6.32 2.18
CA THR A 255 28.49 -6.46 1.93
C THR A 255 29.37 -5.56 2.80
N ALA A 256 28.93 -4.35 3.11
CA ALA A 256 29.68 -3.39 3.91
C ALA A 256 29.70 -3.78 5.40
N ASP A 257 28.65 -4.42 5.90
CA ASP A 257 28.57 -4.91 7.28
C ASP A 257 27.65 -6.15 7.37
N PRO A 258 28.16 -7.35 7.03
CA PRO A 258 27.35 -8.57 7.04
C PRO A 258 26.86 -8.95 8.44
N GLU A 259 27.56 -8.54 9.50
CA GLU A 259 27.13 -8.78 10.88
C GLU A 259 25.90 -7.93 11.22
N GLN A 260 25.93 -6.63 10.90
CA GLN A 260 24.78 -5.76 11.03
C GLN A 260 23.59 -6.26 10.21
N ALA A 261 23.81 -6.66 8.95
CA ALA A 261 22.77 -7.23 8.10
C ALA A 261 22.15 -8.49 8.73
N LEU A 262 22.97 -9.40 9.27
CA LEU A 262 22.52 -10.60 9.97
C LEU A 262 21.69 -10.25 11.21
N LEU A 263 22.12 -9.27 12.02
CA LEU A 263 21.36 -8.78 13.17
C LEU A 263 19.99 -8.20 12.77
N MET A 264 19.92 -7.47 11.66
CA MET A 264 18.67 -6.93 11.12
C MET A 264 17.74 -8.04 10.66
N ILE A 265 18.25 -9.00 9.87
CA ILE A 265 17.49 -10.17 9.40
C ILE A 265 16.94 -10.96 10.57
N ASN A 266 17.76 -11.24 11.59
CA ASN A 266 17.33 -11.97 12.78
C ASN A 266 16.28 -11.20 13.56
N SER A 267 16.41 -9.88 13.71
CA SER A 267 15.41 -9.04 14.38
C SER A 267 14.04 -9.07 13.67
N ILE A 268 14.04 -9.07 12.33
CA ILE A 268 12.83 -9.17 11.50
C ILE A 268 12.22 -10.56 11.64
N HIS A 269 13.03 -11.61 11.57
CA HIS A 269 12.60 -12.98 11.71
C HIS A 269 12.04 -13.31 13.11
N ASP A 270 12.67 -12.80 14.18
CA ASP A 270 12.17 -12.98 15.54
C ASP A 270 10.78 -12.35 15.71
N LYS A 271 10.55 -11.20 15.06
CA LYS A 271 9.21 -10.60 15.00
C LYS A 271 8.24 -11.51 14.25
N HIS A 272 8.65 -12.07 13.11
CA HIS A 272 7.84 -13.04 12.36
C HIS A 272 7.45 -14.24 13.22
N LYS A 273 8.40 -14.88 13.90
CA LYS A 273 8.16 -16.00 14.82
C LYS A 273 7.21 -15.64 15.96
N ARG A 274 7.33 -14.45 16.56
CA ARG A 274 6.41 -13.99 17.62
C ARG A 274 4.98 -13.86 17.10
N VAL A 275 4.80 -13.27 15.92
CA VAL A 275 3.48 -13.10 15.30
C VAL A 275 2.87 -14.45 14.94
N TRP A 276 3.66 -15.38 14.39
CA TRP A 276 3.20 -16.73 14.08
C TRP A 276 2.78 -17.52 15.32
N LYS A 277 3.58 -17.48 16.39
CA LYS A 277 3.21 -18.11 17.67
C LYS A 277 1.91 -17.54 18.22
N TYR A 278 1.72 -16.23 18.13
CA TYR A 278 0.48 -15.58 18.55
C TYR A 278 -0.70 -16.03 17.68
N LYS A 279 -0.55 -16.02 16.34
CA LYS A 279 -1.59 -16.48 15.41
C LYS A 279 -2.03 -17.91 15.71
N ARG A 280 -1.08 -18.84 15.82
CA ARG A 280 -1.35 -20.24 16.15
C ARG A 280 -2.04 -20.40 17.51
N ALA A 281 -1.61 -19.67 18.53
CA ALA A 281 -2.27 -19.71 19.84
C ALA A 281 -3.71 -19.15 19.80
N VAL A 282 -3.98 -18.18 18.94
CA VAL A 282 -5.34 -17.68 18.71
C VAL A 282 -6.18 -18.73 17.98
N GLU A 283 -5.66 -19.36 16.92
CA GLU A 283 -6.34 -20.42 16.16
C GLU A 283 -6.62 -21.65 17.04
N GLU A 284 -5.65 -22.16 17.80
CA GLU A 284 -5.83 -23.30 18.71
C GLU A 284 -6.92 -23.02 19.77
N LYS A 285 -6.99 -21.78 20.25
CA LYS A 285 -8.06 -21.37 21.17
C LYS A 285 -9.42 -21.23 20.44
N GLU A 286 -9.47 -20.90 19.15
CA GLU A 286 -10.72 -20.89 18.37
C GLU A 286 -11.24 -22.30 18.19
N ASP A 287 -10.37 -23.23 17.78
CA ASP A 287 -10.74 -24.64 17.60
C ASP A 287 -11.27 -25.25 18.90
N ALA A 288 -10.64 -24.91 20.04
CA ALA A 288 -11.10 -25.34 21.37
C ALA A 288 -12.47 -24.75 21.75
N GLU A 289 -12.72 -23.47 21.46
CA GLU A 289 -14.00 -22.81 21.72
C GLU A 289 -15.12 -23.34 20.81
N ILE A 290 -14.85 -23.54 19.52
CA ILE A 290 -15.79 -24.15 18.57
C ILE A 290 -16.14 -25.59 19.03
N ALA A 291 -15.13 -26.37 19.44
CA ALA A 291 -15.35 -27.70 19.98
C ALA A 291 -16.16 -27.71 21.29
N ALA A 292 -16.13 -26.63 22.07
CA ALA A 292 -16.95 -26.45 23.26
C ALA A 292 -18.37 -25.96 22.94
N ALA A 293 -18.53 -25.04 21.98
CA ALA A 293 -19.82 -24.49 21.54
C ALA A 293 -20.66 -25.55 20.81
N LEU A 294 -20.03 -26.44 20.03
CA LEU A 294 -20.72 -27.62 19.48
C LEU A 294 -21.29 -28.54 20.57
N LYS A 295 -20.84 -28.39 21.82
CA LYS A 295 -21.39 -29.11 22.99
C LYS A 295 -22.44 -28.30 23.77
N GLY A 296 -22.70 -27.03 23.44
CA GLY A 296 -23.67 -26.18 24.15
C GLY A 296 -24.20 -25.00 23.31
N ALA A 297 -25.52 -25.00 23.04
CA ALA A 297 -26.23 -24.06 22.17
C ALA A 297 -25.80 -22.58 22.31
N ALA A 298 -25.41 -21.95 21.19
CA ALA A 298 -24.77 -20.64 21.18
C ALA A 298 -25.54 -19.58 20.36
N GLN A 299 -25.84 -18.44 21.00
CA GLN A 299 -26.34 -17.20 20.38
C GLN A 299 -25.42 -15.98 20.63
N LYS A 300 -24.27 -16.14 21.29
CA LYS A 300 -23.30 -15.05 21.57
C LYS A 300 -22.02 -15.08 20.71
N GLU A 301 -21.94 -15.96 19.72
CA GLU A 301 -20.70 -16.35 19.05
C GLU A 301 -20.28 -15.40 17.90
N ALA A 302 -21.23 -14.77 17.21
CA ALA A 302 -20.96 -13.98 16.01
C ALA A 302 -20.12 -12.71 16.27
N ALA A 303 -20.48 -11.90 17.27
CA ALA A 303 -19.77 -10.64 17.57
C ALA A 303 -18.35 -10.86 18.12
N GLN A 304 -18.11 -11.98 18.82
CA GLN A 304 -16.76 -12.35 19.27
C GLN A 304 -15.88 -12.84 18.12
N LYS A 305 -16.45 -13.55 17.14
CA LYS A 305 -15.73 -14.08 15.99
C LYS A 305 -15.20 -12.96 15.08
N GLU A 306 -16.00 -11.94 14.80
CA GLU A 306 -15.60 -10.80 13.96
C GLU A 306 -14.46 -9.97 14.58
N THR A 307 -14.58 -9.65 15.88
CA THR A 307 -13.54 -8.93 16.62
C THR A 307 -12.20 -9.69 16.65
N ARG A 308 -12.25 -11.03 16.56
CA ARG A 308 -11.08 -11.90 16.66
C ARG A 308 -10.42 -12.15 15.30
N ALA A 309 -11.20 -12.36 14.24
CA ALA A 309 -10.71 -12.39 12.86
C ALA A 309 -9.96 -11.10 12.53
N ALA A 310 -10.51 -9.94 12.90
CA ALA A 310 -9.84 -8.65 12.75
C ALA A 310 -8.49 -8.57 13.52
N ARG A 311 -8.34 -9.25 14.66
CA ARG A 311 -7.07 -9.32 15.41
C ARG A 311 -6.04 -10.22 14.74
N ILE A 312 -6.44 -11.38 14.22
CA ILE A 312 -5.56 -12.26 13.44
C ILE A 312 -5.09 -11.53 12.17
N GLU A 313 -6.03 -10.89 11.49
CA GLU A 313 -5.75 -10.10 10.30
C GLU A 313 -4.87 -8.89 10.62
N ALA A 314 -5.02 -8.23 11.77
CA ALA A 314 -4.10 -7.17 12.19
C ALA A 314 -2.70 -7.71 12.50
N ALA A 315 -2.61 -8.91 13.10
CA ALA A 315 -1.34 -9.55 13.44
C ALA A 315 -0.57 -9.99 12.18
N GLN A 316 -1.23 -10.61 11.20
CA GLN A 316 -0.59 -11.11 9.97
C GLN A 316 0.13 -10.01 9.19
N TYR A 317 -0.47 -8.82 9.11
CA TYR A 317 0.09 -7.68 8.36
C TYR A 317 1.07 -6.85 9.21
N SER A 318 1.43 -7.30 10.41
CA SER A 318 2.46 -6.65 11.22
C SER A 318 3.87 -7.11 10.87
N VAL A 319 4.01 -8.18 10.07
CA VAL A 319 5.31 -8.74 9.73
C VAL A 319 5.86 -8.10 8.45
N PRO A 320 7.12 -7.60 8.48
CA PRO A 320 7.73 -7.06 7.28
C PRO A 320 8.10 -8.17 6.28
N LYS A 321 7.80 -7.91 5.01
CA LYS A 321 8.35 -8.69 3.89
C LYS A 321 9.79 -8.27 3.64
N LEU A 322 10.69 -9.22 3.49
CA LEU A 322 12.07 -8.95 3.10
C LEU A 322 12.19 -8.91 1.58
N VAL A 323 12.87 -7.88 1.08
CA VAL A 323 13.10 -7.66 -0.35
C VAL A 323 14.60 -7.60 -0.58
N PHE A 324 15.07 -8.33 -1.57
CA PHE A 324 16.48 -8.42 -1.95
C PHE A 324 16.60 -8.30 -3.46
N ARG A 325 17.80 -8.08 -3.99
CA ARG A 325 18.03 -8.26 -5.42
C ARG A 325 17.73 -9.69 -5.86
N ALA A 326 17.29 -9.86 -7.11
CA ALA A 326 17.16 -11.17 -7.72
C ALA A 326 18.53 -11.88 -7.74
N GLY A 327 18.54 -13.16 -7.37
CA GLY A 327 19.77 -13.94 -7.30
C GLY A 327 20.73 -13.51 -6.17
N VAL A 328 20.23 -12.94 -5.08
CA VAL A 328 21.07 -12.48 -3.94
C VAL A 328 22.00 -13.58 -3.41
N ILE A 329 21.56 -14.84 -3.29
CA ILE A 329 22.40 -15.93 -2.78
C ILE A 329 23.56 -16.25 -3.74
N PRO A 330 23.34 -16.57 -5.03
CA PRO A 330 24.44 -16.73 -5.99
C PRO A 330 25.39 -15.54 -6.02
N TRP A 331 24.85 -14.32 -5.95
CA TRP A 331 25.63 -13.10 -5.92
C TRP A 331 26.51 -12.98 -4.67
N LEU A 332 25.96 -13.23 -3.47
CA LEU A 332 26.73 -13.23 -2.21
C LEU A 332 27.81 -14.32 -2.19
N ILE A 333 27.52 -15.51 -2.73
CA ILE A 333 28.52 -16.58 -2.87
C ILE A 333 29.67 -16.10 -3.75
N GLN A 334 29.38 -15.48 -4.90
CA GLN A 334 30.41 -14.93 -5.77
C GLN A 334 31.20 -13.82 -5.07
N HIS A 335 30.51 -12.90 -4.38
CA HIS A 335 31.13 -11.80 -3.67
C HIS A 335 32.05 -12.29 -2.53
N SER A 336 31.63 -13.30 -1.77
CA SER A 336 32.42 -13.90 -0.68
C SER A 336 33.74 -14.50 -1.14
N ARG A 337 33.80 -15.00 -2.39
CA ARG A 337 35.02 -15.56 -2.99
C ARG A 337 36.02 -14.49 -3.41
N THR A 338 35.53 -13.29 -3.71
CA THR A 338 36.33 -12.16 -4.20
C THR A 338 36.70 -11.17 -3.11
N ALA A 339 35.95 -11.13 -2.01
CA ALA A 339 36.19 -10.21 -0.91
C ALA A 339 37.42 -10.63 -0.09
N THR A 340 38.21 -9.65 0.34
CA THR A 340 39.37 -9.84 1.24
C THR A 340 38.99 -9.94 2.72
N ARG A 341 37.71 -9.74 3.06
CA ARG A 341 37.19 -9.78 4.43
C ARG A 341 36.94 -11.22 4.91
N ASP A 342 36.80 -11.38 6.22
CA ASP A 342 36.47 -12.66 6.86
C ASP A 342 35.21 -13.29 6.21
N PRO A 343 35.37 -14.44 5.52
CA PRO A 343 34.26 -15.10 4.84
C PRO A 343 33.26 -15.72 5.83
N SER A 344 33.61 -15.88 7.11
CA SER A 344 32.74 -16.52 8.12
C SER A 344 31.39 -15.81 8.26
N ASN A 345 31.40 -14.48 8.45
CA ASN A 345 30.17 -13.69 8.59
C ASN A 345 29.33 -13.70 7.31
N MET A 346 29.98 -13.68 6.15
CA MET A 346 29.29 -13.74 4.86
C MET A 346 28.62 -15.10 4.63
N ASN A 347 29.30 -16.19 4.99
CA ASN A 347 28.76 -17.54 4.90
C ASN A 347 27.55 -17.74 5.83
N GLU A 348 27.61 -17.21 7.05
CA GLU A 348 26.47 -17.26 7.97
C GLU A 348 25.29 -16.42 7.45
N LEU A 349 25.56 -15.25 6.87
CA LEU A 349 24.54 -14.44 6.20
C LEU A 349 23.88 -15.20 5.02
N ILE A 350 24.67 -15.81 4.14
CA ILE A 350 24.19 -16.62 3.02
C ILE A 350 23.32 -17.77 3.51
N LYS A 351 23.82 -18.51 4.50
CA LYS A 351 23.11 -19.62 5.12
C LYS A 351 21.78 -19.14 5.69
N ARG A 352 21.78 -18.01 6.41
CA ARG A 352 20.57 -17.46 7.02
C ARG A 352 19.53 -17.02 6.01
N ILE A 353 19.94 -16.34 4.94
CA ILE A 353 19.04 -15.95 3.84
C ILE A 353 18.42 -17.20 3.20
N ARG A 354 19.23 -18.25 2.97
CA ARG A 354 18.74 -19.53 2.42
C ARG A 354 17.73 -20.21 3.34
N GLU A 355 18.01 -20.30 4.64
CA GLU A 355 17.08 -20.86 5.63
C GLU A 355 15.73 -20.14 5.60
N LEU A 356 15.76 -18.80 5.60
CA LEU A 356 14.54 -18.00 5.55
C LEU A 356 13.78 -18.16 4.24
N GLN A 357 14.50 -18.30 3.11
CA GLN A 357 13.87 -18.55 1.81
C GLN A 357 13.13 -19.88 1.82
N ILE A 358 13.72 -20.94 2.38
CA ILE A 358 13.07 -22.25 2.54
C ILE A 358 11.90 -22.17 3.53
N GLU A 359 12.06 -21.44 4.64
CA GLU A 359 11.04 -21.32 5.68
C GLU A 359 9.80 -20.57 5.20
N TYR A 360 9.96 -19.51 4.41
CA TYR A 360 8.85 -18.67 3.94
C TYR A 360 8.31 -19.06 2.57
N ASP A 361 9.07 -19.80 1.78
CA ASP A 361 8.67 -20.27 0.46
C ASP A 361 9.15 -21.74 0.28
N PRO A 362 8.49 -22.70 0.91
CA PRO A 362 8.90 -24.11 0.84
C PRO A 362 8.79 -24.69 -0.57
N ASP A 363 8.01 -24.05 -1.46
CA ASP A 363 7.89 -24.42 -2.86
C ASP A 363 8.79 -23.57 -3.79
N HIS A 364 9.71 -22.78 -3.24
CA HIS A 364 10.60 -21.91 -4.01
C HIS A 364 11.37 -22.65 -5.12
N GLU A 365 11.78 -23.89 -4.84
CA GLU A 365 12.51 -24.72 -5.81
C GLU A 365 11.64 -25.19 -6.98
N LYS A 366 10.31 -25.19 -6.82
CA LYS A 366 9.34 -25.62 -7.84
C LYS A 366 8.81 -24.45 -8.65
N GLN A 367 8.83 -23.23 -8.09
CA GLN A 367 8.36 -22.05 -8.79
C GLN A 367 9.41 -21.57 -9.79
N PRO A 368 9.01 -21.19 -11.02
CA PRO A 368 9.95 -20.59 -11.95
C PRO A 368 10.53 -19.31 -11.32
N PRO A 369 11.82 -18.99 -11.53
CA PRO A 369 12.54 -17.87 -10.89
C PRO A 369 11.96 -16.46 -11.15
N HIS A 370 10.81 -16.36 -11.81
CA HIS A 370 10.14 -15.12 -12.21
C HIS A 370 8.79 -14.90 -11.50
N ASP A 371 8.21 -15.88 -10.80
CA ASP A 371 6.94 -15.73 -10.07
C ASP A 371 7.13 -15.19 -8.64
N ILE A 372 7.87 -14.09 -8.54
CA ILE A 372 8.29 -13.45 -7.29
C ILE A 372 7.12 -12.71 -6.59
N HIS A 373 5.89 -12.87 -7.08
CA HIS A 373 4.75 -12.05 -6.69
C HIS A 373 3.69 -12.78 -5.85
N HIS A 374 4.00 -13.96 -5.30
CA HIS A 374 3.05 -14.59 -4.38
C HIS A 374 2.76 -13.63 -3.21
N PRO A 375 1.49 -13.29 -2.93
CA PRO A 375 1.12 -12.29 -1.94
C PRO A 375 1.58 -12.65 -0.53
N ASP A 376 1.92 -13.92 -0.29
CA ASP A 376 2.46 -14.41 0.99
C ASP A 376 3.98 -14.61 0.99
N CYS A 377 4.67 -14.47 -0.15
CA CYS A 377 6.11 -14.57 -0.18
C CYS A 377 6.75 -13.41 0.60
N CYS A 378 7.49 -13.78 1.64
CA CYS A 378 8.30 -12.86 2.43
C CYS A 378 9.65 -12.56 1.77
N PHE A 379 9.92 -13.14 0.60
CA PHE A 379 11.09 -12.89 -0.24
C PHE A 379 10.66 -12.36 -1.60
N VAL A 380 11.04 -11.14 -1.90
CA VAL A 380 10.86 -10.55 -3.23
C VAL A 380 12.24 -10.28 -3.82
N GLY A 381 12.57 -10.97 -4.91
CA GLY A 381 13.73 -10.70 -5.76
C GLY A 381 13.46 -9.55 -6.73
N VAL A 382 14.25 -8.49 -6.65
CA VAL A 382 14.17 -7.35 -7.57
C VAL A 382 14.96 -7.66 -8.85
N PRO A 383 14.34 -7.66 -10.04
CA PRO A 383 15.09 -7.76 -11.28
C PRO A 383 16.04 -6.58 -11.40
N LEU A 384 17.31 -6.88 -11.68
CA LEU A 384 18.27 -5.84 -12.04
C LEU A 384 18.00 -5.43 -13.48
N PRO A 385 18.16 -4.14 -13.81
CA PRO A 385 18.06 -3.70 -15.19
C PRO A 385 19.01 -4.52 -16.06
N ARG A 386 18.47 -5.09 -17.14
CA ARG A 386 19.26 -5.87 -18.09
C ARG A 386 20.31 -4.95 -18.68
N ARG A 387 21.57 -5.19 -18.33
CA ARG A 387 22.70 -4.52 -18.97
C ARG A 387 22.81 -5.02 -20.41
N ASN A 388 22.77 -4.11 -21.38
CA ASN A 388 23.02 -4.42 -22.79
C ASN A 388 24.51 -4.71 -23.09
N ASN A 389 25.39 -4.73 -22.09
CA ASN A 389 26.82 -4.89 -22.31
C ASN A 389 27.26 -6.30 -21.88
N GLY A 390 27.52 -7.18 -22.87
CA GLY A 390 28.05 -8.53 -22.70
C GLY A 390 29.48 -8.64 -22.11
N GLY A 391 29.91 -7.67 -21.30
CA GLY A 391 31.22 -7.63 -20.66
C GLY A 391 31.18 -8.29 -19.27
N LYS A 392 32.01 -9.31 -19.07
CA LYS A 392 32.29 -9.91 -17.75
C LYS A 392 32.85 -8.84 -16.82
N GLN A 393 32.07 -8.42 -15.82
CA GLN A 393 32.46 -7.41 -14.86
C GLN A 393 33.50 -7.98 -13.87
N ARG A 394 34.62 -7.28 -13.65
CA ARG A 394 35.60 -7.60 -12.59
C ARG A 394 35.17 -6.93 -11.27
N LEU A 395 35.09 -7.72 -10.20
CA LEU A 395 34.50 -7.37 -8.90
C LEU A 395 35.47 -6.68 -7.90
N THR A 396 36.66 -6.25 -8.31
CA THR A 396 37.78 -5.96 -7.39
C THR A 396 38.25 -4.50 -7.33
N GLU A 397 37.51 -3.53 -7.87
CA GLU A 397 37.91 -2.11 -7.89
C GLU A 397 37.17 -1.28 -6.82
N PRO A 398 37.77 -0.18 -6.30
CA PRO A 398 37.10 0.75 -5.37
C PRO A 398 35.79 1.24 -5.96
N ARG A 399 34.77 1.48 -5.10
CA ARG A 399 33.37 1.78 -5.41
C ARG A 399 33.23 2.31 -6.83
N THR A 400 32.99 1.42 -7.78
CA THR A 400 32.89 1.85 -9.16
C THR A 400 31.64 2.71 -9.25
N GLU A 401 31.67 3.77 -10.05
CA GLU A 401 30.49 4.59 -10.36
C GLU A 401 29.28 3.69 -10.68
N GLN A 402 29.54 2.54 -11.30
CA GLN A 402 28.57 1.50 -11.58
C GLN A 402 27.89 0.87 -10.36
N GLN A 403 28.58 0.60 -9.26
CA GLN A 403 27.95 0.04 -8.05
C GLN A 403 26.96 1.03 -7.43
N VAL A 404 27.31 2.33 -7.47
CA VAL A 404 26.39 3.40 -7.03
C VAL A 404 25.14 3.38 -7.89
N THR A 405 25.32 3.32 -9.22
CA THR A 405 24.22 3.26 -10.18
C THR A 405 23.33 2.04 -9.96
N ASP A 406 23.90 0.85 -9.78
CA ASP A 406 23.12 -0.38 -9.58
C ASP A 406 22.22 -0.29 -8.32
N THR A 407 22.75 0.28 -7.23
CA THR A 407 21.97 0.46 -5.99
C THR A 407 20.93 1.55 -6.12
N ASP A 408 21.24 2.66 -6.78
CA ASP A 408 20.27 3.71 -7.08
C ASP A 408 19.11 3.15 -7.94
N GLU A 409 19.41 2.29 -8.91
CA GLU A 409 18.42 1.59 -9.74
C GLU A 409 17.59 0.60 -8.93
N LEU A 410 18.21 -0.17 -8.04
CA LEU A 410 17.53 -1.10 -7.13
C LEU A 410 16.52 -0.36 -6.23
N VAL A 411 16.94 0.77 -5.65
CA VAL A 411 16.08 1.62 -4.81
C VAL A 411 14.98 2.28 -5.64
N ALA A 412 15.28 2.74 -6.85
CA ALA A 412 14.28 3.31 -7.77
C ALA A 412 13.21 2.28 -8.13
N TRP A 413 13.61 1.05 -8.46
CA TRP A 413 12.69 -0.05 -8.72
C TRP A 413 11.81 -0.33 -7.50
N PHE A 414 12.41 -0.43 -6.31
CA PHE A 414 11.66 -0.71 -5.08
C PHE A 414 10.69 0.42 -4.72
N ALA A 415 11.08 1.68 -4.97
CA ALA A 415 10.19 2.82 -4.83
C ALA A 415 8.96 2.66 -5.74
N GLY A 416 9.17 2.21 -6.97
CA GLY A 416 8.10 1.89 -7.90
C GLY A 416 7.19 0.78 -7.43
N TRP A 417 7.78 -0.37 -7.10
CA TRP A 417 7.08 -1.53 -6.60
C TRP A 417 6.27 -1.24 -5.33
N ALA A 418 6.79 -0.39 -4.43
CA ALA A 418 6.08 0.06 -3.24
C ALA A 418 4.77 0.80 -3.54
N ILE A 419 4.71 1.57 -4.62
CA ILE A 419 3.49 2.26 -5.07
C ILE A 419 2.52 1.24 -5.68
N PHE A 420 3.03 0.32 -6.49
CA PHE A 420 2.23 -0.77 -7.06
C PHE A 420 1.59 -1.65 -5.95
N GLN A 421 2.35 -1.94 -4.89
CA GLN A 421 1.88 -2.68 -3.71
C GLN A 421 1.14 -1.82 -2.69
N SER A 422 0.83 -0.55 -2.98
CA SER A 422 0.17 0.34 -2.02
C SER A 422 -1.17 -0.23 -1.52
N LYS A 423 -1.89 -1.04 -2.30
CA LYS A 423 -3.14 -1.68 -1.83
C LYS A 423 -2.93 -2.62 -0.64
N SER A 424 -1.74 -3.19 -0.47
CA SER A 424 -1.44 -4.25 0.50
C SER A 424 -0.38 -3.85 1.52
N ILE A 425 0.52 -2.92 1.18
CA ILE A 425 1.69 -2.53 1.99
C ILE A 425 1.65 -1.04 2.31
N ARG A 426 1.72 -0.71 3.61
CA ARG A 426 1.67 0.67 4.12
C ARG A 426 3.05 1.29 4.24
N ARG A 427 4.03 0.56 4.80
CA ARG A 427 5.36 1.10 5.08
C ARG A 427 6.42 0.35 4.28
N ASN A 428 7.16 1.06 3.45
CA ASN A 428 8.22 0.50 2.63
C ASN A 428 9.55 1.07 3.10
N VAL A 429 10.47 0.20 3.50
CA VAL A 429 11.72 0.56 4.16
C VAL A 429 12.91 0.16 3.28
N VAL A 430 13.92 1.00 3.21
CA VAL A 430 15.22 0.69 2.60
C VAL A 430 16.26 0.64 3.71
N LEU A 431 16.91 -0.52 3.85
CA LEU A 431 18.01 -0.77 4.76
C LEU A 431 19.32 -0.54 4.00
N HIS A 432 20.03 0.54 4.32
CA HIS A 432 21.28 0.94 3.66
C HIS A 432 22.29 1.45 4.71
N PRO A 433 23.59 1.08 4.64
CA PRO A 433 24.55 1.33 5.73
C PRO A 433 24.76 2.81 6.03
N THR A 434 24.51 3.70 5.06
CA THR A 434 24.61 5.15 5.23
C THR A 434 23.32 5.85 4.83
N ALA A 435 23.07 7.04 5.37
CA ALA A 435 21.96 7.85 4.88
C ALA A 435 22.35 8.48 3.54
N ILE A 436 21.51 8.30 2.51
CA ILE A 436 21.67 8.95 1.21
C ILE A 436 20.59 10.04 1.07
N PRO A 437 20.94 11.33 1.26
CA PRO A 437 19.95 12.41 1.27
C PRO A 437 19.09 12.49 0.01
N GLN A 438 19.67 12.21 -1.16
CA GLN A 438 18.93 12.29 -2.44
C GLN A 438 17.73 11.35 -2.50
N TRP A 439 17.83 10.15 -1.89
CA TRP A 439 16.72 9.20 -1.84
C TRP A 439 15.60 9.71 -0.95
N SER A 440 15.95 10.34 0.18
CA SER A 440 14.97 10.89 1.10
C SER A 440 14.16 12.04 0.51
N THR A 441 14.78 12.84 -0.38
CA THR A 441 14.11 13.93 -1.09
C THR A 441 13.27 13.41 -2.26
N LYS A 442 13.77 12.37 -2.96
CA LYS A 442 13.15 11.84 -4.19
C LYS A 442 12.00 10.86 -3.91
N TYR A 443 12.10 10.06 -2.84
CA TYR A 443 11.17 8.98 -2.53
C TYR A 443 10.53 9.18 -1.15
N ASN A 444 9.65 10.18 -1.04
CA ASN A 444 8.96 10.54 0.19
C ASN A 444 8.00 9.46 0.70
N HIS A 445 7.70 8.40 -0.04
CA HIS A 445 6.92 7.25 0.44
C HIS A 445 7.79 6.11 1.01
N LEU A 446 9.12 6.24 0.94
CA LEU A 446 10.07 5.30 1.51
C LEU A 446 10.62 5.79 2.86
N ILE A 447 10.98 4.83 3.71
CA ILE A 447 11.64 5.04 5.00
C ILE A 447 13.06 4.49 4.89
N PHE A 448 14.06 5.29 5.25
CA PHE A 448 15.46 4.87 5.19
C PHE A 448 15.95 4.57 6.60
N ILE A 449 16.59 3.42 6.79
CA ILE A 449 17.14 2.96 8.06
C ILE A 449 18.57 2.49 7.81
N SER A 450 19.50 2.93 8.64
CA SER A 450 20.91 2.59 8.53
C SER A 450 21.44 1.76 9.70
N THR A 451 20.75 1.78 10.83
CA THR A 451 21.21 1.05 12.02
C THR A 451 20.20 0.02 12.53
N ASN A 452 20.70 -1.03 13.19
CA ASN A 452 19.84 -2.03 13.83
C ASN A 452 19.01 -1.42 14.98
N THR A 453 19.51 -0.38 15.64
CA THR A 453 18.77 0.37 16.66
C THR A 453 17.55 1.06 16.05
N GLU A 454 17.74 1.82 14.98
CA GLU A 454 16.64 2.43 14.21
C GLU A 454 15.63 1.38 13.71
N LEU A 455 16.13 0.22 13.27
CA LEU A 455 15.27 -0.89 12.85
C LEU A 455 14.42 -1.42 14.02
N ARG A 456 15.02 -1.64 15.19
CA ARG A 456 14.29 -2.10 16.38
C ARG A 456 13.23 -1.09 16.81
N ASP A 457 13.57 0.19 16.83
CA ASP A 457 12.64 1.27 17.12
C ASP A 457 11.48 1.27 16.11
N PHE A 458 11.79 1.15 14.81
CA PHE A 458 10.79 1.04 13.76
C PHE A 458 9.89 -0.19 13.92
N LEU A 459 10.47 -1.36 14.23
CA LEU A 459 9.74 -2.61 14.42
C LEU A 459 8.87 -2.60 15.67
N SER A 460 9.21 -1.78 16.68
CA SER A 460 8.44 -1.57 17.91
C SER A 460 7.21 -0.67 17.73
N LEU A 461 7.16 0.11 16.64
CA LEU A 461 6.00 0.93 16.33
C LEU A 461 4.76 0.04 16.21
N LYS A 462 3.70 0.42 16.93
CA LYS A 462 2.42 -0.30 16.85
C LYS A 462 1.99 -0.41 15.38
N PRO A 463 1.54 -1.60 14.94
CA PRO A 463 0.83 -1.72 13.67
C PRO A 463 -0.32 -0.72 13.71
N GLN A 464 -0.41 0.11 12.67
CA GLN A 464 -1.47 1.10 12.54
C GLN A 464 -2.62 0.52 11.75
#